data_AF-K2E7X4-F1
#
_entry.id   AF-K2E7X4-F1
#
_cell.length_a   1.000
_cell.length_b   1.000
_cell.length_c   1.000
_cell.angle_alpha   90.00
_cell.angle_beta   90.00
_cell.angle_gamma   90.00
#
_symmetry.space_group_name_H-M   'P 1'
#
loop_
_entity.id
_entity.type
_entity.pdbx_description
1 polymer ?
#
loop_
_entity_poly.entity_id
_entity_poly.type
_entity_poly.pdbx_seq_one_letter_code
_entity_poly.pdbx_strand_id
1 'polypeptide(L)'
;MKTHENVHLLMEKEKAGLGAAYVYGFKEAMYEMKADVIVEMDADFQHDPKDVVRLVDEIDKGYDYVIGSRFAKGGSIPEEWAFKRKFFSVGGNIFSKIVLGIFNVNDFTSGFKASRVKGFVDRLPLDTILSRGFAYKIDLLFKMHRLGAKIKEVPIKFGLRDRGNSKMENNNMTDSLRVVVTLRYNENKNFVKFLAVGGIGFIVDAGLFNILRIGTLSSRNSALASGFTAMMVTFILNNYWSFGERKIDGTKKKVVGFIVYIIFSSIPIAVRSRLVGFSVSMFGDTALVSNTAFLIGIILGLIWNFTVYSKIIWKGKK
;
A
#
# COMPACT_ATOMS: atom_id res chain seq x y z
N MET A 1 30.84 30.60 16.35
CA MET A 1 30.50 29.84 15.12
C MET A 1 30.37 30.84 13.98
N LYS A 2 30.81 30.52 12.76
CA LYS A 2 30.50 31.36 11.60
C LYS A 2 28.99 31.30 11.35
N THR A 3 28.35 32.45 11.22
CA THR A 3 26.94 32.57 10.88
C THR A 3 26.81 32.87 9.40
N HIS A 4 25.90 32.18 8.73
CA HIS A 4 25.58 32.41 7.31
C HIS A 4 24.10 32.74 7.23
N GLU A 5 23.73 33.82 6.54
CA GLU A 5 22.33 34.30 6.47
C GLU A 5 21.36 33.24 5.95
N ASN A 6 21.81 32.42 4.99
CA ASN A 6 20.99 31.38 4.34
C ASN A 6 21.17 30.00 4.99
N VAL A 7 21.70 29.92 6.21
CA VAL A 7 21.90 28.65 6.93
C VAL A 7 21.19 28.71 8.27
N HIS A 8 20.15 27.90 8.39
CA HIS A 8 19.37 27.76 9.61
C HIS A 8 19.70 26.42 10.25
N LEU A 9 20.10 26.45 11.53
CA LEU A 9 20.41 25.24 12.28
C LEU A 9 19.22 24.85 13.16
N LEU A 10 18.59 23.73 12.82
CA LEU A 10 17.54 23.11 13.63
C LEU A 10 18.16 22.01 14.50
N MET A 11 18.06 22.15 15.83
CA MET A 11 18.54 21.15 16.78
C MET A 11 17.38 20.50 17.51
N GLU A 12 17.27 19.18 17.39
CA GLU A 12 16.36 18.39 18.22
C GLU A 12 16.95 18.23 19.63
N LYS A 13 16.10 18.24 20.66
CA LYS A 13 16.54 18.02 22.06
C LYS A 13 17.11 16.62 22.28
N GLU A 14 16.60 15.64 21.53
CA GLU A 14 17.01 14.23 21.59
C GLU A 14 17.06 13.66 20.17
N LYS A 15 17.90 12.63 19.96
CA LYS A 15 18.05 11.99 18.64
C LYS A 15 16.77 11.20 18.29
N ALA A 16 15.96 11.72 17.37
CA ALA A 16 14.67 11.11 17.00
C ALA A 16 14.71 10.22 15.74
N GLY A 17 15.81 10.26 14.98
CA GLY A 17 16.04 9.47 13.76
C GLY A 17 16.04 10.29 12.48
N LEU A 18 16.55 9.71 11.38
CA LEU A 18 16.72 10.42 10.11
C LEU A 18 15.40 10.99 9.56
N GLY A 19 14.35 10.18 9.52
CA GLY A 19 13.04 10.59 9.03
C GLY A 19 12.40 11.67 9.91
N ALA A 20 12.64 11.64 11.22
CA ALA A 20 12.16 12.68 12.14
C ALA A 20 12.86 14.03 11.87
N ALA A 21 14.18 14.02 11.65
CA ALA A 21 14.94 15.22 11.30
C ALA A 21 14.46 15.83 9.97
N TYR A 22 14.18 15.01 8.94
CA TYR A 22 13.59 15.49 7.69
C TYR A 22 12.19 16.06 7.89
N VAL A 23 11.34 15.43 8.70
CA VAL A 23 10.02 16.00 9.03
C VAL A 23 10.15 17.35 9.72
N TYR A 24 11.09 17.52 10.64
CA TYR A 24 11.34 18.80 11.28
C TYR A 24 11.76 19.86 10.24
N GLY A 25 12.73 19.54 9.39
CA GLY A 25 13.14 20.42 8.29
C GLY A 25 12.01 20.75 7.31
N PHE A 26 11.13 19.79 7.01
CA PHE A 26 9.98 20.03 6.13
C PHE A 26 8.99 21.01 6.74
N LYS A 27 8.70 20.86 8.04
CA LYS A 27 7.81 21.76 8.76
C LYS A 27 8.38 23.18 8.82
N GLU A 28 9.67 23.31 9.14
CA GLU A 28 10.34 24.61 9.15
C GLU A 28 10.28 25.28 7.76
N ALA A 29 10.65 24.54 6.71
CA ALA A 29 10.65 25.05 5.35
C ALA A 29 9.25 25.50 4.89
N MET A 30 8.19 24.76 5.26
CA MET A 30 6.82 25.12 4.88
C MET A 30 6.24 26.27 5.69
N TYR A 31 6.38 26.24 7.02
CA TYR A 31 5.61 27.14 7.89
C TYR A 31 6.36 28.44 8.19
N GLU A 32 7.66 28.36 8.43
CA GLU A 32 8.48 29.52 8.77
C GLU A 32 9.05 30.17 7.50
N MET A 33 9.65 29.36 6.62
CA MET A 33 10.29 29.87 5.40
C MET A 33 9.34 30.04 4.22
N LYS A 34 8.12 29.48 4.29
CA LYS A 34 7.10 29.53 3.23
C LYS A 34 7.64 29.07 1.87
N ALA A 35 8.46 28.02 1.87
CA ALA A 35 9.10 27.51 0.67
C ALA A 35 8.09 26.95 -0.33
N ASP A 36 8.31 27.21 -1.63
CA ASP A 36 7.52 26.62 -2.72
C ASP A 36 7.98 25.19 -3.06
N VAL A 37 9.28 24.91 -2.85
CA VAL A 37 9.94 23.65 -3.18
C VAL A 37 10.88 23.27 -2.04
N ILE A 38 10.88 22.00 -1.64
CA ILE A 38 11.79 21.45 -0.64
C ILE A 38 12.73 20.46 -1.32
N VAL A 39 14.04 20.65 -1.13
CA VAL A 39 15.08 19.74 -1.62
C VAL A 39 15.71 18.99 -0.45
N GLU A 40 15.69 17.67 -0.52
CA GLU A 40 16.38 16.76 0.38
C GLU A 40 17.74 16.39 -0.21
N MET A 41 18.82 16.45 0.57
CA MET A 41 20.14 15.98 0.16
C MET A 41 20.96 15.52 1.38
N ASP A 42 21.72 14.44 1.24
CA ASP A 42 22.66 13.99 2.27
C ASP A 42 23.92 14.90 2.29
N ALA A 43 24.45 15.18 3.48
CA ALA A 43 25.57 16.12 3.69
C ALA A 43 26.97 15.50 3.55
N ASP A 44 27.09 14.34 2.90
CA ASP A 44 28.32 13.54 2.83
C ASP A 44 28.93 13.44 1.42
N PHE A 45 28.49 14.34 0.52
CA PHE A 45 28.93 14.48 -0.87
C PHE A 45 28.77 13.23 -1.75
N GLN A 46 28.03 12.22 -1.29
CA GLN A 46 27.61 11.13 -2.16
C GLN A 46 26.61 11.60 -3.24
N HIS A 47 25.93 12.71 -2.98
CA HIS A 47 25.16 13.48 -3.96
C HIS A 47 25.97 14.70 -4.40
N ASP A 48 26.05 14.95 -5.71
CA ASP A 48 26.66 16.17 -6.22
C ASP A 48 25.68 17.36 -6.02
N PRO A 49 26.05 18.41 -5.26
CA PRO A 49 25.19 19.57 -5.08
C PRO A 49 24.81 20.27 -6.40
N LYS A 50 25.58 20.09 -7.48
CA LYS A 50 25.24 20.63 -8.81
C LYS A 50 23.96 20.01 -9.39
N ASP A 51 23.62 18.79 -8.97
CA ASP A 51 22.39 18.13 -9.41
C ASP A 51 21.13 18.76 -8.78
N VAL A 52 21.26 19.59 -7.73
CA VAL A 52 20.12 20.32 -7.14
C VAL A 52 19.41 21.15 -8.20
N VAL A 53 20.17 21.88 -9.02
CA VAL A 53 19.63 22.71 -10.11
C VAL A 53 18.84 21.84 -11.08
N ARG A 54 19.37 20.68 -11.47
CA ARG A 54 18.70 19.74 -12.39
C ARG A 54 17.39 19.20 -11.81
N LEU A 55 17.31 18.97 -10.49
CA LEU A 55 16.09 18.53 -9.84
C LEU A 55 15.03 19.64 -9.80
N VAL A 56 15.43 20.87 -9.49
CA VAL A 56 14.54 22.04 -9.44
C VAL A 56 14.03 22.41 -10.84
N ASP A 57 14.88 22.36 -11.87
CA ASP A 57 14.49 22.61 -13.26
C ASP A 57 13.32 21.70 -13.71
N GLU A 58 13.27 20.45 -13.25
CA GLU A 58 12.17 19.55 -13.55
C GLU A 58 10.89 19.94 -12.78
N ILE A 59 11.01 20.47 -11.56
CA ILE A 59 9.85 21.05 -10.85
C ILE A 59 9.30 22.24 -11.65
N ASP A 60 10.15 23.11 -12.19
CA ASP A 60 9.72 24.26 -13.00
C ASP A 60 9.05 23.84 -14.32
N LYS A 61 9.43 22.68 -14.88
CA LYS A 61 8.76 22.06 -16.03
C LYS A 61 7.40 21.44 -15.69
N GLY A 62 6.96 21.52 -14.43
CA GLY A 62 5.64 21.08 -13.98
C GLY A 62 5.59 19.66 -13.43
N TYR A 63 6.74 19.07 -13.07
CA TYR A 63 6.76 17.91 -12.17
C TYR A 63 6.55 18.34 -10.72
N ASP A 64 6.11 17.40 -9.88
CA ASP A 64 5.74 17.69 -8.48
C ASP A 64 6.66 16.98 -7.47
N TYR A 65 7.28 15.89 -7.91
CA TYR A 65 8.21 15.11 -7.10
C TYR A 65 9.32 14.56 -7.98
N VAL A 66 10.53 15.07 -7.81
CA VAL A 66 11.68 14.73 -8.64
C VAL A 66 12.69 13.97 -7.80
N ILE A 67 13.11 12.81 -8.28
CA ILE A 67 14.01 11.90 -7.58
C ILE A 67 15.35 11.89 -8.31
N GLY A 68 16.42 12.26 -7.62
CA GLY A 68 17.78 11.94 -8.06
C GLY A 68 17.97 10.43 -8.00
N SER A 69 17.91 9.74 -9.13
CA SER A 69 17.80 8.29 -9.21
C SER A 69 19.11 7.65 -9.66
N ARG A 70 19.55 6.66 -8.88
CA ARG A 70 20.74 5.86 -9.18
C ARG A 70 20.45 4.74 -10.19
N PHE A 71 19.19 4.41 -10.35
CA PHE A 71 18.72 3.29 -11.18
C PHE A 71 17.93 3.73 -12.41
N ALA A 72 17.75 5.04 -12.61
CA ALA A 72 17.29 5.59 -13.88
C ALA A 72 18.36 5.43 -14.98
N LYS A 73 17.95 5.43 -16.25
CA LYS A 73 18.88 5.33 -17.39
C LYS A 73 19.90 6.48 -17.34
N GLY A 74 21.18 6.14 -17.19
CA GLY A 74 22.30 7.09 -17.04
C GLY A 74 22.72 7.36 -15.59
N GLY A 75 21.98 6.86 -14.60
CA GLY A 75 22.38 6.87 -13.19
C GLY A 75 23.33 5.73 -12.86
N SER A 76 24.06 5.86 -11.74
CA SER A 76 24.98 4.81 -11.29
C SER A 76 25.12 4.74 -9.77
N ILE A 77 25.53 3.57 -9.31
CA ILE A 77 26.03 3.32 -7.96
C ILE A 77 27.54 3.04 -8.02
N PRO A 78 28.31 3.28 -6.94
CA PRO A 78 29.74 3.00 -6.92
C PRO A 78 30.05 1.53 -7.23
N GLU A 79 31.08 1.29 -8.02
CA GLU A 79 31.52 -0.06 -8.38
C GLU A 79 32.08 -0.81 -7.17
N GLU A 80 32.65 -0.07 -6.22
CA GLU A 80 33.32 -0.54 -5.01
C GLU A 80 32.33 -0.99 -3.93
N TRP A 81 31.02 -0.80 -4.13
CA TRP A 81 30.02 -1.34 -3.20
C TRP A 81 30.08 -2.86 -3.14
N ALA A 82 30.15 -3.40 -1.92
CA ALA A 82 30.05 -4.83 -1.67
C ALA A 82 28.80 -5.43 -2.35
N PHE A 83 28.94 -6.61 -2.96
CA PHE A 83 27.87 -7.28 -3.71
C PHE A 83 26.57 -7.40 -2.90
N LYS A 84 26.66 -7.77 -1.62
CA LYS A 84 25.53 -7.84 -0.69
C LYS A 84 24.76 -6.51 -0.59
N ARG A 85 25.46 -5.38 -0.54
CA ARG A 85 24.85 -4.04 -0.52
C ARG A 85 24.15 -3.72 -1.84
N LYS A 86 24.80 -4.01 -2.98
CA LYS A 86 24.20 -3.84 -4.31
C LYS A 86 22.92 -4.68 -4.45
N PHE A 87 22.98 -5.96 -4.08
CA PHE A 87 21.85 -6.88 -4.13
C PHE A 87 20.66 -6.38 -3.31
N PHE A 88 20.87 -5.97 -2.05
CA PHE A 88 19.77 -5.45 -1.24
C PHE A 88 19.23 -4.12 -1.74
N SER A 89 20.08 -3.24 -2.29
CA SER A 89 19.62 -1.97 -2.86
C SER A 89 18.76 -2.22 -4.10
N VAL A 90 19.23 -3.03 -5.06
CA VAL A 90 18.49 -3.31 -6.30
C VAL A 90 17.24 -4.13 -5.99
N GLY A 91 17.39 -5.21 -5.23
CA GLY A 91 16.29 -6.10 -4.83
C GLY A 91 15.22 -5.38 -4.00
N GLY A 92 15.62 -4.51 -3.07
CA GLY A 92 14.69 -3.69 -2.28
C GLY A 92 13.88 -2.72 -3.14
N ASN A 93 14.49 -2.13 -4.16
CA ASN A 93 13.79 -1.25 -5.11
C ASN A 93 12.84 -2.04 -6.02
N ILE A 94 13.25 -3.19 -6.54
CA ILE A 94 12.38 -4.08 -7.33
C ILE A 94 11.19 -4.55 -6.48
N PHE A 95 11.44 -4.99 -5.24
CA PHE A 95 10.40 -5.38 -4.31
C PHE A 95 9.43 -4.23 -4.03
N SER A 96 9.93 -3.02 -3.73
CA SER A 96 9.10 -1.84 -3.49
C SER A 96 8.28 -1.47 -4.73
N LYS A 97 8.87 -1.53 -5.92
CA LYS A 97 8.19 -1.29 -7.20
C LYS A 97 7.00 -2.23 -7.39
N ILE A 98 7.23 -3.54 -7.26
CA ILE A 98 6.21 -4.56 -7.47
C ILE A 98 5.14 -4.46 -6.38
N VAL A 99 5.57 -4.45 -5.12
CA VAL A 99 4.66 -4.47 -3.99
C VAL A 99 3.90 -3.18 -3.86
N LEU A 100 4.41 -1.99 -4.23
CA LEU A 100 3.65 -0.74 -4.18
C LEU A 100 2.94 -0.41 -5.50
N GLY A 101 3.28 -1.10 -6.60
CA GLY A 101 2.66 -0.93 -7.91
C GLY A 101 3.03 0.39 -8.59
N ILE A 102 4.20 0.95 -8.29
CA ILE A 102 4.68 2.23 -8.82
C ILE A 102 5.78 1.94 -9.86
N PHE A 103 5.35 1.52 -11.06
CA PHE A 103 6.27 0.97 -12.06
C PHE A 103 7.15 2.02 -12.77
N ASN A 104 6.76 3.29 -12.72
CA ASN A 104 7.48 4.41 -13.31
C ASN A 104 8.63 4.97 -12.44
N VAL A 105 8.91 4.35 -11.28
CA VAL A 105 9.99 4.75 -10.36
C VAL A 105 10.97 3.60 -10.19
N ASN A 106 12.26 3.85 -10.34
CA ASN A 106 13.33 2.87 -10.18
C ASN A 106 14.08 2.99 -8.84
N ASP A 107 14.09 4.17 -8.21
CA ASP A 107 14.79 4.41 -6.94
C ASP A 107 13.88 4.97 -5.83
N PHE A 108 13.26 4.08 -5.07
CA PHE A 108 12.46 4.34 -3.87
C PHE A 108 13.27 4.77 -2.66
N THR A 109 14.59 4.55 -2.71
CA THR A 109 15.48 4.66 -1.54
C THR A 109 16.43 5.86 -1.62
N SER A 110 16.40 6.62 -2.72
CA SER A 110 17.22 7.82 -2.89
C SER A 110 16.90 8.86 -1.81
N GLY A 111 17.94 9.44 -1.20
CA GLY A 111 17.81 10.59 -0.29
C GLY A 111 17.78 11.94 -0.99
N PHE A 112 17.96 11.95 -2.31
CA PHE A 112 18.07 13.18 -3.08
C PHE A 112 16.79 13.43 -3.86
N LYS A 113 15.98 14.37 -3.40
CA LYS A 113 14.66 14.64 -3.99
C LYS A 113 14.29 16.11 -3.92
N ALA A 114 13.51 16.58 -4.89
CA ALA A 114 12.85 17.88 -4.86
C ALA A 114 11.33 17.67 -4.86
N SER A 115 10.63 18.38 -3.99
CA SER A 115 9.19 18.22 -3.77
C SER A 115 8.49 19.56 -3.80
N ARG A 116 7.43 19.66 -4.62
CA ARG A 116 6.54 20.84 -4.60
C ARG A 116 5.76 20.86 -3.29
N VAL A 117 5.70 22.02 -2.64
CA VAL A 117 4.97 22.16 -1.38
C VAL A 117 3.48 22.22 -1.62
N LYS A 118 3.02 23.20 -2.41
CA LYS A 118 1.60 23.47 -2.63
C LYS A 118 0.88 22.28 -3.28
N GLY A 119 -0.13 21.77 -2.58
CA GLY A 119 -0.98 20.67 -3.04
C GLY A 119 -0.39 19.27 -2.86
N PHE A 120 0.83 19.15 -2.32
CA PHE A 120 1.52 17.88 -2.11
C PHE A 120 2.13 17.76 -0.72
N VAL A 121 3.32 18.33 -0.47
CA VAL A 121 3.99 18.17 0.84
C VAL A 121 3.14 18.73 1.97
N ASP A 122 2.43 19.82 1.73
CA ASP A 122 1.47 20.45 2.65
C ASP A 122 0.27 19.55 3.02
N ARG A 123 0.00 18.52 2.23
CA ARG A 123 -1.07 17.53 2.46
C ARG A 123 -0.56 16.21 3.05
N LEU A 124 0.76 16.06 3.23
CA LEU A 124 1.32 14.85 3.80
C LEU A 124 1.08 14.82 5.32
N PRO A 125 0.68 13.67 5.88
CA PRO A 125 0.51 13.53 7.32
C PRO A 125 1.87 13.29 7.99
N LEU A 126 2.72 14.33 8.03
CA LEU A 126 4.12 14.27 8.47
C LEU A 126 4.29 13.78 9.91
N ASP A 127 3.30 14.01 10.78
CA ASP A 127 3.31 13.54 12.18
C ASP A 127 3.09 12.04 12.34
N THR A 128 2.62 11.35 11.30
CA THR A 128 2.27 9.92 11.33
C THR A 128 2.99 9.13 10.25
N ILE A 129 4.22 9.55 9.92
CA ILE A 129 5.09 8.76 9.04
C ILE A 129 5.38 7.38 9.66
N LEU A 130 5.43 6.37 8.80
CA LEU A 130 5.53 4.97 9.25
C LEU A 130 6.92 4.62 9.79
N SER A 131 7.95 5.37 9.39
CA SER A 131 9.32 5.18 9.83
C SER A 131 9.98 6.51 10.17
N ARG A 132 10.62 6.57 11.34
CA ARG A 132 11.53 7.66 11.73
C ARG A 132 12.98 7.39 11.29
N GLY A 133 13.24 6.24 10.68
CA GLY A 133 14.54 5.81 10.15
C GLY A 133 14.63 6.03 8.64
N PHE A 134 15.47 5.24 7.96
CA PHE A 134 15.74 5.37 6.52
C PHE A 134 14.50 5.20 5.62
N ALA A 135 13.53 4.37 6.05
CA ALA A 135 12.38 4.01 5.22
C ALA A 135 11.33 5.11 5.05
N TYR A 136 11.49 6.27 5.73
CA TYR A 136 10.62 7.43 5.51
C TYR A 136 10.56 7.84 4.03
N LYS A 137 11.67 7.67 3.30
CA LYS A 137 11.80 7.95 1.86
C LYS A 137 10.75 7.19 1.03
N ILE A 138 10.51 5.92 1.38
CA ILE A 138 9.55 5.06 0.70
C ILE A 138 8.12 5.47 1.05
N ASP A 139 7.87 5.77 2.33
CA ASP A 139 6.57 6.23 2.82
C ASP A 139 6.14 7.54 2.16
N LEU A 140 7.01 8.55 2.15
CA LEU A 140 6.71 9.83 1.51
C LEU A 140 6.52 9.68 0.00
N LEU A 141 7.36 8.90 -0.69
CA LEU A 141 7.19 8.64 -2.12
C LEU A 141 5.83 8.01 -2.43
N PHE A 142 5.44 6.98 -1.68
CA PHE A 142 4.13 6.34 -1.86
C PHE A 142 2.98 7.32 -1.64
N LYS A 143 3.05 8.14 -0.58
CA LYS A 143 2.03 9.15 -0.27
C LYS A 143 1.95 10.23 -1.35
N MET A 144 3.10 10.74 -1.84
CA MET A 144 3.16 11.68 -2.96
C MET A 144 2.53 11.09 -4.22
N HIS A 145 2.87 9.84 -4.55
CA HIS A 145 2.27 9.14 -5.69
C HIS A 145 0.75 9.01 -5.55
N ARG A 146 0.24 8.71 -4.34
CA ARG A 146 -1.20 8.60 -4.07
C ARG A 146 -1.94 9.94 -4.06
N LEU A 147 -1.26 11.04 -3.79
CA LEU A 147 -1.78 12.39 -4.02
C LEU A 147 -1.83 12.77 -5.50
N GLY A 148 -1.31 11.93 -6.40
CA GLY A 148 -1.32 12.17 -7.85
C GLY A 148 -0.13 13.01 -8.34
N ALA A 149 0.95 13.10 -7.57
CA ALA A 149 2.15 13.84 -7.96
C ALA A 149 2.71 13.33 -9.29
N LYS A 150 3.08 14.24 -10.19
CA LYS A 150 3.86 13.91 -11.39
C LYS A 150 5.30 13.63 -10.99
N ILE A 151 5.65 12.35 -10.95
CA ILE A 151 6.97 11.88 -10.52
C ILE A 151 7.94 11.81 -11.71
N LYS A 152 9.14 12.35 -11.52
CA LYS A 152 10.26 12.27 -12.47
C LYS A 152 11.51 11.72 -11.81
N GLU A 153 12.26 10.90 -12.54
CA GLU A 153 13.61 10.50 -12.14
C GLU A 153 14.65 11.25 -12.98
N VAL A 154 15.59 11.89 -12.30
CA VAL A 154 16.78 12.51 -12.88
C VAL A 154 17.97 11.60 -12.59
N PRO A 155 18.70 11.10 -13.61
CA PRO A 155 19.83 10.22 -13.36
C PRO A 155 20.96 10.97 -12.63
N ILE A 156 21.43 10.38 -11.53
CA ILE A 156 22.56 10.88 -10.74
C ILE A 156 23.65 9.81 -10.63
N LYS A 157 24.90 10.25 -10.47
CA LYS A 157 26.03 9.38 -10.15
C LYS A 157 26.27 9.41 -8.66
N PHE A 158 25.97 8.31 -7.97
CA PHE A 158 26.16 8.26 -6.52
C PHE A 158 27.64 8.03 -6.20
N GLY A 159 28.24 8.94 -5.43
CA GLY A 159 29.65 8.91 -5.08
C GLY A 159 30.01 7.95 -3.94
N LEU A 160 31.31 7.74 -3.76
CA LEU A 160 31.84 7.20 -2.50
C LEU A 160 31.76 8.30 -1.43
N ARG A 161 31.62 7.90 -0.17
CA ARG A 161 31.62 8.84 0.95
C ARG A 161 33.05 9.33 1.18
N ASP A 162 33.26 10.64 1.15
CA ASP A 162 34.61 11.22 1.31
C ASP A 162 35.22 10.91 2.68
N ARG A 163 34.43 10.93 3.77
CA ARG A 163 34.89 10.69 5.15
C ARG A 163 33.80 10.05 6.03
N GLY A 164 34.21 9.12 6.91
CA GLY A 164 33.40 8.56 8.00
C GLY A 164 32.78 7.18 7.74
N ASN A 165 32.62 6.39 8.81
CA ASN A 165 32.01 5.06 8.75
C ASN A 165 30.52 5.12 8.38
N SER A 166 30.03 4.07 7.70
CA SER A 166 28.61 3.93 7.38
C SER A 166 27.79 3.94 8.67
N LYS A 167 26.89 4.92 8.81
CA LYS A 167 25.87 4.95 9.87
C LYS A 167 24.63 4.15 9.48
N MET A 168 24.66 3.40 8.37
CA MET A 168 23.58 2.48 8.02
C MET A 168 23.57 1.35 9.05
N GLU A 169 22.72 1.50 10.06
CA GLU A 169 22.41 0.44 11.00
C GLU A 169 21.79 -0.76 10.25
N ASN A 170 22.12 -1.99 10.69
CA ASN A 170 21.58 -3.24 10.13
C ASN A 170 20.03 -3.31 10.15
N ASN A 171 19.38 -2.48 10.97
CA ASN A 171 17.92 -2.44 11.13
C ASN A 171 17.18 -1.67 10.02
N ASN A 172 17.88 -1.09 9.04
CA ASN A 172 17.25 -0.30 7.96
C ASN A 172 16.50 -1.15 6.93
N MET A 173 16.94 -2.41 6.71
CA MET A 173 16.31 -3.30 5.73
C MET A 173 14.96 -3.82 6.24
N THR A 174 14.94 -4.31 7.48
CA THR A 174 13.71 -4.78 8.15
C THR A 174 12.68 -3.67 8.24
N ASP A 175 13.10 -2.46 8.58
CA ASP A 175 12.22 -1.29 8.59
C ASP A 175 11.67 -0.95 7.19
N SER A 176 12.52 -0.99 6.15
CA SER A 176 12.08 -0.76 4.77
C SER A 176 11.04 -1.79 4.31
N LEU A 177 11.27 -3.08 4.59
CA LEU A 177 10.31 -4.15 4.28
C LEU A 177 9.00 -3.96 5.05
N ARG A 178 9.07 -3.65 6.35
CA ARG A 178 7.92 -3.35 7.19
C ARG A 178 7.10 -2.20 6.61
N VAL A 179 7.73 -1.09 6.22
CA VAL A 179 7.04 0.07 5.63
C VAL A 179 6.35 -0.32 4.32
N VAL A 180 7.05 -0.98 3.39
CA VAL A 180 6.46 -1.39 2.11
C VAL A 180 5.24 -2.29 2.29
N VAL A 181 5.35 -3.31 3.14
CA VAL A 181 4.23 -4.23 3.43
C VAL A 181 3.09 -3.51 4.14
N THR A 182 3.40 -2.64 5.10
CA THR A 182 2.40 -1.86 5.85
C THR A 182 1.63 -0.92 4.93
N LEU A 183 2.30 -0.24 4.00
CA LEU A 183 1.66 0.63 3.01
C LEU A 183 0.67 -0.15 2.14
N ARG A 184 1.11 -1.29 1.59
CA ARG A 184 0.23 -2.13 0.75
C ARG A 184 -0.92 -2.71 1.56
N TYR A 185 -0.67 -3.14 2.79
CA TYR A 185 -1.69 -3.63 3.70
C TYR A 185 -2.72 -2.55 4.01
N ASN A 186 -2.28 -1.34 4.38
CA ASN A 186 -3.18 -0.23 4.71
C ASN A 186 -4.09 0.14 3.54
N GLU A 187 -3.56 0.11 2.31
CA GLU A 187 -4.33 0.34 1.09
C GLU A 187 -5.41 -0.74 0.86
N ASN A 188 -5.10 -2.00 1.18
CA ASN A 188 -5.97 -3.15 0.94
C ASN A 188 -6.63 -3.69 2.22
N LYS A 189 -6.59 -2.93 3.32
CA LYS A 189 -7.00 -3.39 4.66
C LYS A 189 -8.43 -3.92 4.67
N ASN A 190 -9.32 -3.28 3.93
CA ASN A 190 -10.72 -3.66 3.85
C ASN A 190 -10.90 -4.98 3.08
N PHE A 191 -10.06 -5.25 2.07
CA PHE A 191 -10.07 -6.51 1.33
C PHE A 191 -9.56 -7.66 2.20
N VAL A 192 -8.47 -7.44 2.95
CA VAL A 192 -7.93 -8.45 3.88
C VAL A 192 -8.96 -8.80 4.96
N LYS A 193 -9.58 -7.79 5.58
CA LYS A 193 -10.69 -8.01 6.54
C LYS A 193 -11.85 -8.75 5.90
N PHE A 194 -12.24 -8.38 4.68
CA PHE A 194 -13.29 -9.08 3.94
C PHE A 194 -12.98 -10.58 3.74
N LEU A 195 -11.75 -10.93 3.36
CA LEU A 195 -11.32 -12.33 3.25
C LEU A 195 -11.40 -13.06 4.60
N ALA A 196 -10.94 -12.43 5.68
CA ALA A 196 -11.03 -12.99 7.02
C ALA A 196 -12.49 -13.22 7.46
N VAL A 197 -13.39 -12.27 7.18
CA VAL A 197 -14.83 -12.43 7.41
C VAL A 197 -15.40 -13.60 6.61
N GLY A 198 -15.01 -13.77 5.35
CA GLY A 198 -15.39 -14.92 4.54
C GLY A 198 -14.96 -16.26 5.16
N GLY A 199 -13.72 -16.33 5.67
CA GLY A 199 -13.21 -17.49 6.40
C GLY A 199 -14.00 -17.80 7.68
N ILE A 200 -14.34 -16.78 8.47
CA ILE A 200 -15.21 -16.94 9.65
C ILE A 200 -16.60 -17.46 9.23
N GLY A 201 -17.18 -16.89 8.16
CA GLY A 201 -18.45 -17.35 7.61
C GLY A 201 -18.44 -18.82 7.23
N PHE A 202 -17.35 -19.28 6.58
CA PHE A 202 -17.18 -20.68 6.23
C PHE A 202 -17.11 -21.59 7.47
N ILE A 203 -16.37 -21.19 8.51
CA ILE A 203 -16.28 -21.96 9.76
C ILE A 203 -17.64 -22.03 10.45
N VAL A 204 -18.38 -20.91 10.50
CA VAL A 204 -19.74 -20.87 11.07
C VAL A 204 -20.69 -21.78 10.29
N ASP A 205 -20.66 -21.73 8.96
CA ASP A 205 -21.50 -22.57 8.11
C ASP A 205 -21.20 -24.06 8.34
N ALA A 206 -19.93 -24.45 8.21
CA ALA A 206 -19.51 -25.84 8.37
C ALA A 206 -19.80 -26.39 9.77
N GLY A 207 -19.52 -25.61 10.82
CA GLY A 207 -19.79 -26.01 12.21
C GLY A 207 -21.29 -26.15 12.47
N LEU A 208 -22.08 -25.14 12.11
CA LEU A 208 -23.51 -25.15 12.36
C LEU A 208 -24.23 -26.20 11.52
N PHE A 209 -23.82 -26.42 10.26
CA PHE A 209 -24.33 -27.51 9.43
C PHE A 209 -24.19 -28.87 10.12
N ASN A 210 -22.99 -29.14 10.68
CA ASN A 210 -22.71 -30.40 11.36
C ASN A 210 -23.53 -30.55 12.66
N ILE A 211 -23.71 -29.47 13.42
CA ILE A 211 -24.55 -29.49 14.63
C ILE A 211 -26.02 -29.76 14.26
N LEU A 212 -26.57 -29.04 13.28
CA LEU A 212 -27.97 -29.13 12.89
C LEU A 212 -28.33 -30.46 12.23
N ARG A 213 -27.42 -31.04 11.42
CA ARG A 213 -27.65 -32.33 10.75
C ARG A 213 -27.62 -33.52 11.70
N ILE A 214 -26.88 -33.44 12.81
CA ILE A 214 -26.80 -34.50 13.82
C ILE A 214 -28.00 -34.40 14.77
N GLY A 215 -28.48 -33.19 15.03
CA GLY A 215 -29.65 -32.94 15.86
C GLY A 215 -30.97 -33.31 15.17
N THR A 216 -31.68 -32.30 14.67
CA THR A 216 -33.13 -32.39 14.39
C THR A 216 -33.52 -32.13 12.94
N LEU A 217 -32.62 -31.63 12.11
CA LEU A 217 -32.95 -31.20 10.74
C LEU A 217 -32.38 -32.17 9.70
N SER A 218 -33.12 -32.35 8.60
CA SER A 218 -32.61 -33.05 7.42
C SER A 218 -31.39 -32.33 6.84
N SER A 219 -30.47 -33.06 6.19
CA SER A 219 -29.23 -32.47 5.68
C SER A 219 -29.47 -31.27 4.75
N ARG A 220 -30.52 -31.30 3.94
CA ARG A 220 -30.92 -30.15 3.10
C ARG A 220 -31.32 -28.94 3.94
N ASN A 221 -32.17 -29.12 4.95
CA ASN A 221 -32.64 -28.02 5.79
C ASN A 221 -31.51 -27.47 6.67
N SER A 222 -30.63 -28.34 7.16
CA SER A 222 -29.41 -27.95 7.88
C SER A 222 -28.51 -27.06 7.03
N ALA A 223 -28.29 -27.42 5.76
CA ALA A 223 -27.45 -26.63 4.84
C ALA A 223 -28.05 -25.25 4.53
N LEU A 224 -29.37 -25.16 4.37
CA LEU A 224 -30.04 -23.88 4.14
C LEU A 224 -29.97 -22.98 5.40
N ALA A 225 -30.22 -23.56 6.58
CA ALA A 225 -30.19 -22.82 7.84
C ALA A 225 -28.77 -22.36 8.21
N SER A 226 -27.75 -23.22 8.05
CA SER A 226 -26.36 -22.87 8.34
C SER A 226 -25.84 -21.82 7.37
N GLY A 227 -26.11 -21.98 6.07
CA GLY A 227 -25.70 -21.03 5.04
C GLY A 227 -26.32 -19.65 5.23
N PHE A 228 -27.62 -19.57 5.54
CA PHE A 228 -28.29 -18.31 5.83
C PHE A 228 -27.70 -17.63 7.09
N THR A 229 -27.44 -18.41 8.14
CA THR A 229 -26.82 -17.92 9.37
C THR A 229 -25.42 -17.37 9.10
N ALA A 230 -24.60 -18.09 8.32
CA ALA A 230 -23.28 -17.63 7.90
C ALA A 230 -23.35 -16.34 7.06
N MET A 231 -24.32 -16.22 6.15
CA MET A 231 -24.56 -14.97 5.41
C MET A 231 -24.90 -13.80 6.35
N MET A 232 -25.72 -14.04 7.38
CA MET A 232 -26.05 -13.02 8.36
C MET A 232 -24.84 -12.60 9.19
N VAL A 233 -24.06 -13.56 9.70
CA VAL A 233 -22.82 -13.30 10.45
C VAL A 233 -21.82 -12.52 9.60
N THR A 234 -21.59 -12.95 8.36
CA THR A 234 -20.65 -12.28 7.44
C THR A 234 -21.10 -10.87 7.08
N PHE A 235 -22.40 -10.64 6.88
CA PHE A 235 -22.94 -9.30 6.68
C PHE A 235 -22.68 -8.38 7.88
N ILE A 236 -22.96 -8.86 9.10
CA ILE A 236 -22.73 -8.10 10.34
C ILE A 236 -21.25 -7.77 10.50
N LEU A 237 -20.37 -8.76 10.37
CA LEU A 237 -18.93 -8.56 10.50
C LEU A 237 -18.38 -7.61 9.43
N ASN A 238 -18.86 -7.71 8.18
CA ASN A 238 -18.49 -6.76 7.15
C ASN A 238 -18.95 -5.34 7.49
N ASN A 239 -20.15 -5.18 8.06
CA ASN A 239 -20.70 -3.89 8.45
C ASN A 239 -19.91 -3.21 9.57
N TYR A 240 -19.47 -3.97 10.57
CA TYR A 240 -18.81 -3.41 11.76
C TYR A 240 -17.29 -3.45 11.71
N TRP A 241 -16.68 -4.31 10.87
CA TRP A 241 -15.23 -4.50 10.83
C TRP A 241 -14.60 -4.22 9.46
N SER A 242 -14.96 -4.97 8.41
CA SER A 242 -14.37 -4.81 7.07
C SER A 242 -14.63 -3.41 6.49
N PHE A 243 -15.84 -2.89 6.72
CA PHE A 243 -16.29 -1.59 6.24
C PHE A 243 -16.78 -0.69 7.37
N GLY A 244 -16.27 -0.90 8.59
CA GLY A 244 -16.73 -0.19 9.80
C GLY A 244 -16.68 1.35 9.70
N GLU A 245 -15.71 1.91 8.98
CA GLU A 245 -15.58 3.36 8.73
C GLU A 245 -16.79 3.94 7.96
N ARG A 246 -17.54 3.09 7.26
CA ARG A 246 -18.70 3.43 6.43
C ARG A 246 -19.86 2.47 6.70
N LYS A 247 -19.99 2.07 7.97
CA LYS A 247 -21.04 1.16 8.43
C LYS A 247 -22.43 1.69 8.08
N ILE A 248 -23.35 0.77 7.85
CA ILE A 248 -24.77 1.06 7.71
C ILE A 248 -25.36 1.20 9.11
N ASP A 249 -25.79 2.42 9.44
CA ASP A 249 -26.55 2.70 10.66
C ASP A 249 -28.07 2.72 10.38
N GLY A 250 -28.85 2.28 11.37
CA GLY A 250 -30.31 2.19 11.30
C GLY A 250 -30.84 0.84 10.80
N THR A 251 -31.84 0.30 11.52
CA THR A 251 -32.38 -1.06 11.29
C THR A 251 -32.93 -1.25 9.88
N LYS A 252 -33.74 -0.31 9.37
CA LYS A 252 -34.32 -0.39 8.01
C LYS A 252 -33.24 -0.49 6.93
N LYS A 253 -32.18 0.32 7.04
CA LYS A 253 -31.07 0.32 6.07
C LYS A 253 -30.26 -0.98 6.14
N LYS A 254 -30.06 -1.54 7.34
CA LYS A 254 -29.40 -2.84 7.51
C LYS A 254 -30.20 -3.97 6.87
N VAL A 255 -31.53 -3.99 7.02
CA VAL A 255 -32.39 -4.99 6.38
C VAL A 255 -32.32 -4.89 4.86
N VAL A 256 -32.46 -3.68 4.29
CA VAL A 256 -32.31 -3.48 2.84
C VAL A 256 -30.91 -3.88 2.36
N GLY A 257 -29.87 -3.47 3.09
CA GLY A 257 -28.48 -3.84 2.79
C GLY A 257 -28.26 -5.35 2.82
N PHE A 258 -28.89 -6.06 3.75
CA PHE A 258 -28.79 -7.52 3.85
C PHE A 258 -29.54 -8.24 2.71
N ILE A 259 -30.70 -7.74 2.29
CA ILE A 259 -31.40 -8.27 1.12
C ILE A 259 -30.54 -8.11 -0.14
N VAL A 260 -29.99 -6.91 -0.35
CA VAL A 260 -29.07 -6.63 -1.46
C VAL A 260 -27.83 -7.53 -1.39
N TYR A 261 -27.27 -7.72 -0.19
CA TYR A 261 -26.14 -8.64 0.05
C TYR A 261 -26.45 -10.07 -0.43
N ILE A 262 -27.60 -10.64 -0.03
CA ILE A 262 -28.01 -11.99 -0.44
C ILE A 262 -28.13 -12.09 -1.96
N ILE A 263 -28.85 -11.14 -2.58
CA ILE A 263 -29.07 -11.14 -4.03
C ILE A 263 -27.74 -11.15 -4.78
N PHE A 264 -26.84 -10.22 -4.44
CA PHE A 264 -25.56 -10.12 -5.13
C PHE A 264 -24.60 -11.26 -4.81
N SER A 265 -24.68 -11.86 -3.61
CA SER A 265 -23.89 -13.04 -3.23
C SER A 265 -24.27 -14.29 -4.03
N SER A 266 -25.52 -14.37 -4.50
CA SER A 266 -26.00 -15.50 -5.29
C SER A 266 -25.44 -15.55 -6.72
N ILE A 267 -25.06 -14.38 -7.27
CA ILE A 267 -24.57 -14.26 -8.65
C ILE A 267 -23.27 -15.05 -8.85
N PRO A 268 -22.21 -14.88 -8.04
CA PRO A 268 -21.00 -15.69 -8.15
C PRO A 268 -21.23 -17.19 -8.07
N ILE A 269 -22.20 -17.63 -7.26
CA ILE A 269 -22.52 -19.05 -7.09
C ILE A 269 -23.05 -19.60 -8.42
N ALA A 270 -23.97 -18.88 -9.06
CA ALA A 270 -24.52 -19.25 -10.36
C ALA A 270 -23.46 -19.17 -11.48
N VAL A 271 -22.62 -18.14 -11.49
CA VAL A 271 -21.53 -17.99 -12.47
C VAL A 271 -20.53 -19.13 -12.35
N ARG A 272 -20.07 -19.45 -11.13
CA ARG A 272 -19.17 -20.58 -10.87
C ARG A 272 -19.77 -21.90 -11.33
N SER A 273 -21.04 -22.16 -11.02
CA SER A 273 -21.72 -23.39 -11.44
C SER A 273 -21.77 -23.52 -12.97
N ARG A 274 -22.11 -22.43 -13.69
CA ARG A 274 -22.09 -22.42 -15.16
C ARG A 274 -20.69 -22.57 -15.73
N LEU A 275 -19.68 -21.93 -15.12
CA LEU A 275 -18.29 -22.03 -15.55
C LEU A 275 -17.77 -23.47 -15.45
N VAL A 276 -18.08 -24.16 -14.36
CA VAL A 276 -17.73 -25.58 -14.20
C VAL A 276 -18.45 -26.43 -15.26
N GLY A 277 -19.76 -26.25 -15.41
CA GLY A 277 -20.54 -26.99 -16.42
C GLY A 277 -20.03 -26.79 -17.85
N PHE A 278 -19.75 -25.54 -18.22
CA PHE A 278 -19.14 -25.21 -19.51
C PHE A 278 -17.77 -25.86 -19.69
N SER A 279 -16.89 -25.73 -18.69
CA SER A 279 -15.52 -26.27 -18.77
C SER A 279 -15.51 -27.80 -18.91
N VAL A 280 -16.37 -28.48 -18.14
CA VAL A 280 -16.54 -29.94 -18.23
C VAL A 280 -17.10 -30.35 -19.59
N SER A 281 -18.07 -29.60 -20.14
CA SER A 281 -18.63 -29.91 -21.46
C SER A 281 -17.63 -29.71 -22.61
N MET A 282 -16.70 -28.75 -22.49
CA MET A 282 -15.75 -28.42 -23.55
C MET A 282 -14.44 -29.20 -23.47
N PHE A 283 -13.98 -29.52 -22.26
CA PHE A 283 -12.65 -30.10 -22.01
C PHE A 283 -12.68 -31.48 -21.32
N GLY A 284 -13.88 -32.02 -21.06
CA GLY A 284 -14.09 -33.31 -20.40
C GLY A 284 -14.16 -33.21 -18.86
N ASP A 285 -14.91 -34.14 -18.24
CA ASP A 285 -15.06 -34.20 -16.79
C ASP A 285 -13.88 -34.91 -16.13
N THR A 286 -12.78 -34.17 -16.00
CA THR A 286 -11.63 -34.61 -15.23
C THR A 286 -11.53 -33.79 -13.94
N ALA A 287 -10.94 -34.37 -12.90
CA ALA A 287 -10.70 -33.67 -11.65
C ALA A 287 -9.88 -32.38 -11.84
N LEU A 288 -8.96 -32.34 -12.81
CA LEU A 288 -8.18 -31.15 -13.11
C LEU A 288 -9.04 -30.04 -13.72
N VAL A 289 -9.90 -30.36 -14.68
CA VAL A 289 -10.77 -29.38 -15.35
C VAL A 289 -11.81 -28.81 -14.39
N SER A 290 -12.54 -29.69 -13.69
CA SER A 290 -13.62 -29.26 -12.78
C SER A 290 -13.09 -28.47 -11.59
N ASN A 291 -11.98 -28.88 -10.96
CA ASN A 291 -11.39 -28.14 -9.84
C ASN A 291 -10.75 -26.82 -10.29
N THR A 292 -10.06 -26.80 -11.44
CA THR A 292 -9.52 -25.53 -11.99
C THR A 292 -10.63 -24.52 -12.25
N ALA A 293 -11.69 -24.94 -12.94
CA ALA A 293 -12.84 -24.08 -13.22
C ALA A 293 -13.54 -23.62 -11.94
N PHE A 294 -13.66 -24.50 -10.95
CA PHE A 294 -14.24 -24.19 -9.65
C PHE A 294 -13.41 -23.14 -8.90
N LEU A 295 -12.08 -23.28 -8.85
CA LEU A 295 -11.17 -22.33 -8.21
C LEU A 295 -11.18 -20.97 -8.90
N ILE A 296 -11.18 -20.95 -10.24
CA ILE A 296 -11.34 -19.70 -11.01
C ILE A 296 -12.67 -19.02 -10.65
N GLY A 297 -13.77 -19.78 -10.58
CA GLY A 297 -15.07 -19.25 -10.19
C GLY A 297 -15.10 -18.70 -8.76
N ILE A 298 -14.37 -19.30 -7.81
CA ILE A 298 -14.20 -18.76 -6.46
C ILE A 298 -13.47 -17.40 -6.52
N ILE A 299 -12.35 -17.32 -7.23
CA ILE A 299 -11.54 -16.08 -7.31
C ILE A 299 -12.35 -14.95 -7.94
N LEU A 300 -13.03 -15.21 -9.07
CA LEU A 300 -13.93 -14.26 -9.71
C LEU A 300 -15.07 -13.83 -8.77
N GLY A 301 -15.61 -14.78 -8.02
CA GLY A 301 -16.64 -14.52 -7.01
C GLY A 301 -16.18 -13.62 -5.86
N LEU A 302 -14.95 -13.81 -5.38
CA LEU A 302 -14.37 -12.95 -4.34
C LEU A 302 -14.17 -11.52 -4.84
N ILE A 303 -13.66 -11.36 -6.07
CA ILE A 303 -13.49 -10.05 -6.70
C ILE A 303 -14.85 -9.36 -6.89
N TRP A 304 -15.85 -10.09 -7.38
CA TRP A 304 -17.22 -9.59 -7.55
C TRP A 304 -17.80 -9.13 -6.21
N ASN A 305 -17.80 -10.01 -5.20
CA ASN A 305 -18.37 -9.74 -3.89
C ASN A 305 -17.70 -8.52 -3.25
N PHE A 306 -16.37 -8.46 -3.22
CA PHE A 306 -15.68 -7.31 -2.67
C PHE A 306 -16.03 -6.01 -3.40
N THR A 307 -16.11 -6.05 -4.74
CA THR A 307 -16.45 -4.88 -5.56
C THR A 307 -17.87 -4.39 -5.29
N VAL A 308 -18.85 -5.29 -5.30
CA VAL A 308 -20.25 -4.96 -5.00
C VAL A 308 -20.38 -4.44 -3.57
N TYR A 309 -19.77 -5.13 -2.61
CA TYR A 309 -19.87 -4.76 -1.20
C TYR A 309 -19.26 -3.37 -0.98
N SER A 310 -18.10 -3.11 -1.58
CA SER A 310 -17.39 -1.86 -1.41
C SER A 310 -17.97 -0.66 -2.18
N LYS A 311 -18.72 -0.88 -3.26
CA LYS A 311 -19.26 0.19 -4.13
C LYS A 311 -20.78 0.34 -4.11
N ILE A 312 -21.52 -0.70 -3.72
CA ILE A 312 -22.99 -0.72 -3.75
C ILE A 312 -23.55 -0.73 -2.33
N ILE A 313 -23.11 -1.65 -1.48
CA ILE A 313 -23.67 -1.83 -0.13
C ILE A 313 -23.07 -0.83 0.85
N TRP A 314 -21.75 -0.88 1.06
CA TRP A 314 -21.00 0.02 1.93
C TRP A 314 -20.31 1.07 1.07
N LYS A 315 -21.05 2.05 0.56
CA LYS A 315 -20.49 3.12 -0.28
C LYS A 315 -19.59 4.02 0.56
N GLY A 316 -18.41 4.37 0.04
CA GLY A 316 -17.61 5.46 0.62
C GLY A 316 -18.33 6.79 0.44
N LYS A 317 -18.18 7.73 1.39
CA LYS A 317 -18.47 9.14 1.11
C LYS A 317 -17.48 9.59 0.04
N LYS A 318 -17.98 10.15 -1.07
CA LYS A 318 -17.14 10.79 -2.08
C LYS A 318 -16.45 12.00 -1.47
#